data_AF-A0A5K0VXZ0-F1
#
_entry.id   AF-A0A5K0VXZ0-F1
#
_cell.length_a   1.000
_cell.length_b   1.000
_cell.length_c   1.000
_cell.angle_alpha   90.00
_cell.angle_beta   90.00
_cell.angle_gamma   90.00
#
_symmetry.space_group_name_H-M   'P 1'
#
loop_
_entity.id
_entity.type
_entity.pdbx_description
1 polymer ?
#
loop_
_entity_poly.entity_id
_entity_poly.type
_entity_poly.pdbx_seq_one_letter_code
_entity_poly.pdbx_strand_id
1 'polypeptide(L)'
;FLPTKLNALSRRLNRDVKKSLAALIQKKYAAIKQPGRNDPELSQEDDLLGRMIAASERSATLSPDSGNGGAAGARFTADDIVEECKAFFFAGKQTTSNMLTWTTVLLAMHPDWQEAARAEVLQHCGSRAVPTKDSIHKLKT
;
A
#
# COMPACT_ATOMS: atom_id res chain seq x y z
N PHE A 1 26.28 -9.43 -0.65
CA PHE A 1 26.33 -8.59 -1.86
C PHE A 1 27.74 -8.05 -2.06
N LEU A 2 28.26 -8.08 -3.28
CA LEU A 2 29.58 -7.52 -3.62
C LEU A 2 29.58 -5.98 -3.50
N PRO A 3 30.70 -5.33 -3.17
CA PRO A 3 30.78 -3.87 -2.99
C PRO A 3 30.82 -3.13 -4.34
N THR A 4 29.68 -3.08 -5.04
CA THR A 4 29.52 -2.30 -6.28
C THR A 4 28.77 -0.99 -6.00
N LYS A 5 28.91 0.00 -6.90
CA LYS A 5 28.14 1.26 -6.83
C LYS A 5 26.63 1.01 -6.82
N LEU A 6 26.15 0.05 -7.61
CA LEU A 6 24.74 -0.35 -7.66
C LEU A 6 24.27 -0.96 -6.32
N ASN A 7 25.08 -1.83 -5.70
CA ASN A 7 24.74 -2.42 -4.41
C ASN A 7 24.82 -1.40 -3.27
N ALA A 8 25.71 -0.42 -3.34
CA ALA A 8 25.75 0.70 -2.40
C ALA A 8 24.48 1.57 -2.50
N LEU A 9 24.05 1.88 -3.73
CA LEU A 9 22.82 2.63 -3.98
C LEU A 9 21.59 1.86 -3.49
N SER A 10 21.47 0.57 -3.84
CA SER A 10 20.36 -0.29 -3.39
C SER A 10 20.27 -0.33 -1.87
N ARG A 11 21.41 -0.48 -1.17
CA ARG A 11 21.45 -0.41 0.31
C ARG A 11 20.97 0.93 0.85
N ARG A 12 21.40 2.05 0.26
CA ARG A 12 20.96 3.39 0.65
C ARG A 12 19.45 3.54 0.46
N LEU A 13 18.92 3.19 -0.71
CA LEU A 13 17.49 3.30 -1.02
C LEU A 13 16.65 2.43 -0.08
N ASN A 14 17.07 1.18 0.18
CA ASN A 14 16.37 0.30 1.10
C ASN A 14 16.34 0.88 2.52
N ARG A 15 17.45 1.46 2.99
CA ARG A 15 17.50 2.15 4.28
C ARG A 15 16.55 3.35 4.33
N ASP A 16 16.51 4.16 3.28
CA ASP A 16 15.64 5.34 3.22
C ASP A 16 14.17 4.93 3.20
N VAL A 17 13.81 3.87 2.46
CA VAL A 17 12.47 3.27 2.47
C VAL A 17 12.08 2.75 3.85
N LYS A 18 12.95 1.96 4.49
CA LYS A 18 12.72 1.45 5.86
C LYS A 18 12.50 2.59 6.85
N LYS A 19 13.32 3.64 6.78
CA LYS A 19 13.21 4.83 7.65
C LYS A 19 11.86 5.53 7.46
N SER A 20 11.43 5.73 6.22
CA SER A 20 10.14 6.37 5.91
C SER A 20 8.95 5.53 6.37
N LEU A 21 8.98 4.21 6.15
CA LEU A 21 7.93 3.30 6.60
C LEU A 21 7.85 3.24 8.12
N ALA A 22 8.98 3.13 8.81
CA ALA A 22 9.03 3.15 10.27
C ALA A 22 8.45 4.45 10.84
N ALA A 23 8.77 5.61 10.25
CA ALA A 23 8.21 6.90 10.66
C ALA A 23 6.68 6.96 10.45
N LEU A 24 6.17 6.42 9.33
CA LEU A 24 4.73 6.33 9.06
C LEU A 24 4.02 5.45 10.10
N ILE A 25 4.58 4.27 10.38
CA ILE A 25 4.03 3.32 11.36
C ILE A 25 4.02 3.94 12.75
N GLN A 26 5.11 4.62 13.15
CA GLN A 26 5.18 5.31 14.44
C GLN A 26 4.17 6.46 14.54
N LYS A 27 3.99 7.26 13.48
CA LYS A 27 2.96 8.31 13.42
C LYS A 27 1.56 7.72 13.65
N LYS A 28 1.27 6.58 13.01
CA LYS A 28 -0.01 5.89 13.18
C LYS A 28 -0.18 5.29 14.57
N TYR A 29 0.85 4.65 15.11
CA TYR A 29 0.84 4.10 16.46
C TYR A 29 0.52 5.16 17.51
N ALA A 30 1.12 6.35 17.37
CA ALA A 30 0.83 7.49 18.26
C ALA A 30 -0.61 8.00 18.12
N ALA A 31 -1.17 8.02 16.91
CA ALA A 31 -2.55 8.43 16.67
C ALA A 31 -3.56 7.46 17.31
N ILE A 32 -3.33 6.15 17.19
CA ILE A 32 -4.18 5.10 17.80
C ILE A 32 -4.19 5.22 19.33
N LYS A 33 -3.03 5.53 19.95
CA LYS A 33 -2.92 5.65 21.42
C LYS A 33 -3.43 6.97 22.00
N GLN A 34 -3.61 8.00 21.20
CA GLN A 34 -4.07 9.32 21.63
C GLN A 34 -5.29 9.76 20.80
N PRO A 35 -6.51 9.26 21.12
CA PRO A 35 -7.72 9.41 20.30
C PRO A 35 -8.29 10.84 20.22
N GLY A 36 -7.53 11.88 20.58
CA GLY A 36 -7.95 13.29 20.58
C GLY A 36 -7.37 14.16 19.47
N ARG A 37 -6.52 13.62 18.59
CA ARG A 37 -5.91 14.38 17.49
C ARG A 37 -6.75 14.17 16.23
N ASN A 38 -7.61 15.14 15.91
CA ASN A 38 -8.46 15.19 14.71
C ASN A 38 -7.59 15.30 13.42
N ASP A 39 -6.79 14.30 13.10
CA ASP A 39 -6.07 14.17 11.82
C ASP A 39 -6.87 13.17 10.93
N PRO A 40 -7.71 13.65 10.00
CA PRO A 40 -8.63 12.81 9.24
C PRO A 40 -7.94 11.74 8.38
N GLU A 41 -6.65 11.88 8.07
CA GLU A 41 -5.85 10.84 7.38
C GLU A 41 -5.49 9.66 8.29
N LEU A 42 -5.51 9.84 9.62
CA LEU A 42 -5.08 8.85 10.61
C LEU A 42 -6.21 8.32 11.49
N SER A 43 -7.36 8.99 11.51
CA SER A 43 -8.60 8.54 12.17
C SER A 43 -9.25 7.32 11.49
N GLN A 44 -8.65 6.79 10.43
CA GLN A 44 -9.13 5.60 9.73
C GLN A 44 -8.70 4.35 10.51
N GLU A 45 -9.38 4.08 11.62
CA GLU A 45 -9.14 2.92 12.49
C GLU A 45 -9.26 1.57 11.76
N ASP A 46 -9.89 1.54 10.57
CA ASP A 46 -10.16 0.34 9.77
C ASP A 46 -9.17 0.02 8.64
N ASP A 47 -8.12 0.81 8.42
CA ASP A 47 -7.17 0.45 7.36
C ASP A 47 -6.23 -0.69 7.75
N LEU A 48 -5.58 -1.28 6.74
CA LEU A 48 -4.74 -2.46 6.91
C LEU A 48 -3.64 -2.27 7.96
N LEU A 49 -3.04 -1.08 8.04
CA LEU A 49 -1.98 -0.80 9.01
C LEU A 49 -2.54 -0.71 10.44
N GLY A 50 -3.73 -0.11 10.61
CA GLY A 50 -4.45 -0.14 11.89
C GLY A 50 -4.77 -1.57 12.33
N ARG A 51 -5.27 -2.40 11.41
CA ARG A 51 -5.57 -3.82 11.68
C ARG A 51 -4.33 -4.65 12.04
N MET A 52 -3.21 -4.39 11.37
CA MET A 52 -1.90 -5.01 11.65
C MET A 52 -1.38 -4.64 13.05
N ILE A 53 -1.45 -3.36 13.42
CA ILE A 53 -1.08 -2.89 14.76
C ILE A 53 -1.98 -3.50 15.84
N ALA A 54 -3.30 -3.54 15.63
CA ALA A 54 -4.21 -4.18 16.58
C ALA A 54 -3.96 -5.69 16.72
N ALA A 55 -3.56 -6.37 15.63
CA ALA A 55 -3.20 -7.78 15.66
C ALA A 55 -1.88 -8.06 16.41
N SER A 56 -0.87 -7.19 16.27
CA SER A 56 0.39 -7.34 17.02
C SER A 56 0.19 -7.17 18.53
N GLU A 57 -0.65 -6.22 18.95
CA GLU A 57 -0.96 -6.00 20.37
C GLU A 57 -1.73 -7.17 20.99
N ARG A 58 -2.69 -7.77 20.26
CA ARG A 58 -3.39 -8.99 20.70
C ARG A 58 -2.46 -10.20 20.83
N SER A 59 -1.51 -10.35 19.92
CA SER A 59 -0.51 -11.41 19.98
C SER A 59 0.45 -11.23 21.17
N ALA A 60 0.70 -9.98 21.58
CA ALA A 60 1.53 -9.68 22.76
C ALA A 60 0.85 -9.97 24.10
N THR A 61 -0.48 -9.86 24.20
CA THR A 61 -1.23 -10.11 25.45
C THR A 61 -1.59 -11.57 25.69
N LEU A 62 -1.58 -12.42 24.66
CA LEU A 62 -1.95 -13.83 24.72
C LEU A 62 -0.89 -14.78 25.34
N SER A 63 0.20 -14.29 25.96
CA SER A 63 1.19 -15.18 26.63
C SER A 63 2.05 -14.52 27.73
N PRO A 64 1.79 -14.86 29.01
CA PRO A 64 2.88 -15.07 29.96
C PRO A 64 3.07 -16.56 30.32
N ASP A 65 2.02 -17.40 30.29
CA ASP A 65 2.04 -18.76 30.84
C ASP A 65 1.34 -19.78 29.94
N SER A 66 2.07 -20.47 29.07
CA SER A 66 1.68 -21.80 28.58
C SER A 66 2.88 -22.51 27.96
N GLY A 67 3.55 -23.31 28.79
CA GLY A 67 4.65 -24.19 28.38
C GLY A 67 4.15 -25.42 27.62
N ASN A 68 3.86 -25.27 26.33
CA ASN A 68 3.75 -26.43 25.44
C ASN A 68 4.44 -26.18 24.09
N GLY A 69 5.50 -26.94 23.84
CA GLY A 69 6.45 -26.79 22.73
C GLY A 69 5.95 -27.33 21.40
N GLY A 70 4.92 -26.73 20.82
CA GLY A 70 4.50 -27.04 19.45
C GLY A 70 3.70 -25.89 18.84
N ALA A 71 4.36 -25.09 18.00
CA ALA A 71 3.82 -23.91 17.32
C ALA A 71 3.38 -22.76 18.26
N ALA A 72 4.34 -22.19 19.00
CA ALA A 72 4.18 -20.85 19.55
C ALA A 72 3.83 -19.88 18.42
N GLY A 73 2.59 -19.37 18.43
CA GLY A 73 2.08 -18.44 17.42
C GLY A 73 3.06 -17.30 17.22
N ALA A 74 3.59 -17.17 16.00
CA ALA A 74 4.62 -16.19 15.67
C ALA A 74 4.15 -14.80 16.12
N ARG A 75 4.87 -14.21 17.09
CA ARG A 75 4.60 -12.86 17.57
C ARG A 75 4.77 -11.92 16.38
N PHE A 76 3.68 -11.30 15.94
CA PHE A 76 3.72 -10.34 14.85
C PHE A 76 4.33 -9.03 15.37
N THR A 77 5.58 -8.73 15.00
CA THR A 77 6.36 -7.62 15.55
C THR A 77 6.22 -6.34 14.73
N ALA A 78 6.71 -5.21 15.26
CA ALA A 78 6.77 -3.95 14.52
C ALA A 78 7.67 -4.04 13.27
N ASP A 79 8.74 -4.83 13.31
CA ASP A 79 9.62 -5.06 12.16
C ASP A 79 8.91 -5.88 11.07
N ASP A 80 8.08 -6.85 11.48
CA ASP A 80 7.25 -7.61 10.52
C ASP A 80 6.24 -6.69 9.83
N ILE A 81 5.61 -5.77 10.56
CA ILE A 81 4.72 -4.75 9.98
C ILE A 81 5.47 -3.90 8.94
N VAL A 82 6.72 -3.50 9.22
CA VAL A 82 7.54 -2.72 8.27
C VAL A 82 7.81 -3.52 6.99
N GLU A 83 8.22 -4.79 7.11
CA GLU A 83 8.51 -5.63 5.94
C GLU A 83 7.25 -5.96 5.14
N GLU A 84 6.12 -6.24 5.79
CA GLU A 84 4.83 -6.45 5.11
C GLU A 84 4.35 -5.18 4.39
N CYS A 85 4.38 -4.01 5.04
CA CYS A 85 4.07 -2.73 4.39
C CYS A 85 4.95 -2.48 3.17
N LYS A 86 6.24 -2.81 3.28
CA LYS A 86 7.20 -2.67 2.18
C LYS A 86 6.88 -3.61 1.03
N ALA A 87 6.53 -4.86 1.31
CA ALA A 87 6.13 -5.83 0.30
C ALA A 87 4.91 -5.36 -0.48
N PHE A 88 3.84 -4.95 0.21
CA PHE A 88 2.63 -4.41 -0.43
C PHE A 88 2.91 -3.17 -1.28
N PHE A 89 3.71 -2.24 -0.76
CA PHE A 89 4.04 -1.01 -1.48
C PHE A 89 4.79 -1.30 -2.79
N PHE A 90 5.83 -2.15 -2.75
CA PHE A 90 6.59 -2.46 -3.97
C PHE A 90 5.80 -3.28 -4.96
N ALA A 91 5.09 -4.32 -4.50
CA ALA A 91 4.26 -5.16 -5.36
C ALA A 91 3.18 -4.33 -6.06
N GLY A 92 2.47 -3.47 -5.32
CA GLY A 92 1.42 -2.63 -5.88
C GLY A 92 1.95 -1.51 -6.78
N LYS A 93 3.03 -0.83 -6.37
CA LYS A 93 3.56 0.33 -7.11
C LYS A 93 4.23 -0.06 -8.41
N GLN A 94 5.11 -1.06 -8.39
CA GLN A 94 5.89 -1.41 -9.58
C GLN A 94 5.01 -1.99 -10.69
N THR A 95 4.11 -2.90 -10.35
CA THR A 95 3.21 -3.54 -11.32
C THR A 95 2.23 -2.54 -11.92
N THR A 96 1.56 -1.74 -11.10
CA THR A 96 0.58 -0.74 -11.56
C THR A 96 1.25 0.38 -12.36
N SER A 97 2.42 0.86 -11.93
CA SER A 97 3.15 1.89 -12.67
C SER A 97 3.57 1.37 -14.04
N ASN A 98 4.11 0.15 -14.12
CA ASN A 98 4.50 -0.45 -15.39
C ASN A 98 3.29 -0.67 -16.30
N MET A 99 2.18 -1.20 -15.76
CA MET A 99 0.92 -1.35 -16.49
C MET A 99 0.46 -0.02 -17.10
N LEU A 100 0.36 1.04 -16.29
CA LEU A 100 -0.06 2.36 -16.76
C LEU A 100 0.88 2.93 -17.83
N THR A 101 2.20 2.77 -17.65
CA THR A 101 3.18 3.20 -18.66
C THR A 101 2.92 2.51 -20.00
N TRP A 102 2.75 1.19 -20.02
CA TRP A 102 2.46 0.47 -21.26
C TRP A 102 1.08 0.79 -21.83
N THR A 103 0.06 0.97 -20.99
CA THR A 103 -1.26 1.44 -21.43
C THR A 103 -1.15 2.79 -22.14
N THR A 104 -0.41 3.76 -21.57
CA THR A 104 -0.19 5.07 -22.21
C THR A 104 0.57 4.94 -23.53
N VAL A 105 1.61 4.10 -23.58
CA VAL A 105 2.36 3.84 -24.82
C VAL A 105 1.44 3.28 -25.91
N LEU A 106 0.61 2.29 -25.57
CA LEU A 106 -0.33 1.68 -26.53
C LEU A 106 -1.37 2.70 -27.02
N LEU A 107 -1.97 3.49 -26.13
CA LEU A 107 -2.94 4.52 -26.53
C LEU A 107 -2.31 5.60 -27.43
N ALA A 108 -1.05 5.97 -27.17
CA ALA A 108 -0.33 6.92 -28.02
C ALA A 108 0.02 6.34 -29.42
N MET A 109 0.28 5.03 -29.49
CA MET A 109 0.53 4.33 -30.75
C MET A 109 -0.74 4.02 -31.55
N HIS A 110 -1.90 3.98 -30.89
CA HIS A 110 -3.21 3.70 -31.47
C HIS A 110 -4.22 4.82 -31.14
N PRO A 111 -4.14 5.98 -31.83
CA PRO A 111 -5.00 7.14 -31.55
C PRO A 111 -6.49 6.85 -31.70
N ASP A 112 -6.85 5.89 -32.56
CA ASP A 112 -8.22 5.38 -32.72
C ASP A 112 -8.74 4.72 -31.44
N TRP A 113 -7.91 3.93 -30.75
CA TRP A 113 -8.27 3.33 -29.46
C TRP A 113 -8.39 4.39 -28.37
N GLN A 114 -7.49 5.37 -28.38
CA GLN A 114 -7.54 6.49 -27.45
C GLN A 114 -8.83 7.32 -27.61
N GLU A 115 -9.23 7.61 -28.85
CA GLU A 115 -10.45 8.37 -29.12
C GLU A 115 -11.71 7.57 -28.75
N ALA A 116 -11.74 6.26 -29.08
CA ALA A 116 -12.83 5.38 -28.69
C ALA A 116 -13.01 5.30 -27.16
N ALA A 117 -11.93 5.05 -26.42
CA ALA A 117 -11.94 5.02 -24.96
C ALA A 117 -12.36 6.38 -24.36
N ARG A 118 -11.89 7.50 -24.94
CA ARG A 118 -12.27 8.84 -24.51
C ARG A 118 -13.76 9.11 -24.75
N ALA A 119 -14.28 8.73 -25.91
CA ALA A 119 -15.69 8.90 -26.26
C ALA A 119 -16.59 8.10 -25.31
N GLU A 120 -16.23 6.86 -24.98
CA GLU A 120 -16.98 6.01 -24.05
C GLU A 120 -17.03 6.63 -22.63
N VAL A 121 -15.89 7.11 -22.13
CA VAL A 121 -15.84 7.80 -20.83
C VAL A 121 -16.71 9.06 -20.86
N LEU A 122 -16.66 9.86 -21.92
CA LEU A 122 -17.50 11.05 -22.05
C LEU A 122 -18.99 10.71 -22.12
N GLN A 123 -19.36 9.63 -22.79
CA GLN A 123 -20.74 9.17 -22.92
C GLN A 123 -21.31 8.69 -21.58
N HIS A 124 -20.55 7.92 -20.80
CA HIS A 124 -21.04 7.28 -19.58
C HIS A 124 -20.74 8.04 -18.28
N CYS A 125 -19.66 8.82 -18.25
CA CYS A 125 -19.24 9.60 -17.08
C CYS A 125 -19.48 11.10 -17.26
N GLY A 126 -19.59 11.61 -18.49
CA GLY A 126 -19.73 13.04 -18.77
C GLY A 126 -18.40 13.79 -18.76
N SER A 127 -18.40 15.03 -19.25
CA SER A 127 -17.18 15.82 -19.49
C SER A 127 -16.55 16.44 -18.24
N ARG A 128 -17.29 16.53 -17.13
CA ARG A 128 -16.84 17.14 -15.88
C ARG A 128 -16.92 16.22 -14.66
N ALA A 129 -17.49 15.02 -14.81
CA ALA A 129 -17.59 14.08 -13.70
C ALA A 129 -16.38 13.14 -13.68
N VAL A 130 -15.93 12.83 -12.47
CA VAL A 130 -14.85 11.85 -12.25
C VAL A 130 -15.46 10.44 -12.30
N PRO A 131 -14.92 9.51 -13.10
CA PRO A 131 -15.39 8.13 -13.13
C PRO A 131 -15.37 7.50 -11.73
N THR A 132 -16.46 6.83 -11.37
CA THR A 132 -16.61 6.12 -10.09
C THR A 132 -16.56 4.61 -10.29
N LYS A 133 -16.50 3.84 -9.19
CA LYS A 133 -16.57 2.36 -9.25
C LYS A 133 -17.80 1.86 -10.02
N ASP A 134 -18.93 2.55 -9.87
CA ASP A 134 -20.18 2.21 -10.56
C ASP A 134 -20.16 2.56 -12.04
N SER A 135 -19.16 3.30 -12.51
CA SER A 135 -18.99 3.59 -13.94
C SER A 135 -18.33 2.44 -14.69
N ILE A 136 -17.55 1.60 -13.99
CA ILE A 136 -16.67 0.57 -14.60
C ILE A 136 -17.45 -0.42 -15.47
N HIS A 137 -18.62 -0.89 -15.02
CA HIS A 137 -19.41 -1.88 -15.78
C HIS A 137 -20.00 -1.33 -17.09
N LYS A 138 -19.93 0.00 -17.28
CA LYS A 138 -20.39 0.71 -18.47
C LYS A 138 -19.25 0.99 -19.45
N LEU A 139 -17.99 0.80 -19.04
CA LEU A 139 -16.81 1.00 -19.88
C LEU A 139 -16.34 -0.35 -20.42
N LYS A 140 -16.65 -0.64 -21.68
CA LYS A 140 -16.44 -1.95 -22.34
C LYS A 140 -15.50 -1.89 -23.53
N THR A 141 -15.18 -0.70 -24.02
CA THR A 141 -14.50 -0.48 -25.30
C THR A 141 -12.99 -0.63 -25.18
#